data_AF-A9HLN6-F1
#
_entry.id   AF-A9HLN6-F1
#
_cell.length_a   1.000
_cell.length_b   1.000
_cell.length_c   1.000
_cell.angle_alpha   90.00
_cell.angle_beta   90.00
_cell.angle_gamma   90.00
#
_symmetry.space_group_name_H-M   'P 1'
#
loop_
_entity.id
_entity.type
_entity.pdbx_description
1 polymer ?
#
loop_
_entity_poly.entity_id
_entity_poly.type
_entity_poly.pdbx_seq_one_letter_code
_entity_poly.pdbx_strand_id
1 'polypeptide(L)'
;MTSADGLEQWRDGTGEVAEGEPPMLMKNHPKLRLWVVRAEDVVHAPECGGFADTLNGKEIKHSNLTGARPAHCGGQLVFVENDAVALDGGSGRYGPRSKEEMTAVARAFKNSGYGVWSYGWDDENAWPFRIGSRLPQWVK
;
A
#
# COMPACT_ATOMS: atom_id res chain seq x y z
N MET A 1 -5.61 -4.05 16.18
CA MET A 1 -6.54 -3.27 15.35
C MET A 1 -7.61 -4.21 14.82
N THR A 2 -8.85 -3.75 14.80
CA THR A 2 -10.05 -4.48 14.37
C THR A 2 -10.80 -3.66 13.31
N SER A 3 -11.89 -4.19 12.75
CA SER A 3 -12.70 -3.42 11.80
C SER A 3 -13.32 -2.17 12.41
N ALA A 4 -13.62 -2.16 13.71
CA ALA A 4 -14.09 -0.96 14.42
C ALA A 4 -13.02 0.15 14.46
N ASP A 5 -11.74 -0.21 14.34
CA ASP A 5 -10.61 0.73 14.31
C ASP A 5 -10.30 1.22 12.87
N GLY A 6 -11.03 0.73 11.86
CA GLY A 6 -10.79 1.02 10.44
C GLY A 6 -9.93 -0.03 9.71
N LEU A 7 -9.75 -1.23 10.27
CA LEU A 7 -9.07 -2.32 9.58
C LEU A 7 -10.01 -2.97 8.57
N GLU A 8 -9.64 -2.91 7.31
CA GLU A 8 -10.43 -3.43 6.22
C GLU A 8 -9.67 -4.57 5.53
N GLN A 9 -10.41 -5.61 5.13
CA GLN A 9 -9.90 -6.64 4.24
C GLN A 9 -9.88 -6.09 2.82
N TRP A 10 -8.83 -6.42 2.08
CA TRP A 10 -8.76 -6.17 0.64
C TRP A 10 -9.92 -6.87 -0.05
N ARG A 11 -10.53 -6.17 -0.99
CA ARG A 11 -11.59 -6.69 -1.85
C ARG A 11 -11.10 -6.58 -3.27
N ASP A 12 -11.37 -7.60 -4.07
CA ASP A 12 -10.98 -7.59 -5.48
C ASP A 12 -11.73 -6.48 -6.24
N GLY A 13 -11.02 -5.88 -7.19
CA GLY A 13 -11.53 -4.84 -8.07
C GLY A 13 -12.40 -5.42 -9.18
N THR A 14 -12.99 -4.54 -9.98
CA THR A 14 -13.94 -4.95 -11.02
C THR A 14 -13.25 -5.55 -12.25
N GLY A 15 -11.95 -5.30 -12.44
CA GLY A 15 -11.21 -5.65 -13.64
C GLY A 15 -11.46 -4.72 -14.83
N GLU A 16 -12.40 -3.80 -14.74
CA GLU A 16 -12.72 -2.78 -15.76
C GLU A 16 -11.82 -1.55 -15.60
N VAL A 17 -10.51 -1.77 -15.74
CA VAL A 17 -9.50 -0.77 -15.38
C VAL A 17 -8.93 -0.10 -16.63
N ALA A 18 -8.80 1.23 -16.58
CA ALA A 18 -8.24 2.02 -17.66
C ALA A 18 -6.97 2.75 -17.17
N GLU A 19 -5.90 2.65 -17.96
CA GLU A 19 -4.70 3.47 -17.74
C GLU A 19 -5.02 4.94 -18.03
N GLY A 20 -4.64 5.82 -17.10
CA GLY A 20 -4.80 7.26 -17.22
C GLY A 20 -3.47 7.99 -17.02
N GLU A 21 -3.54 9.26 -16.62
CA GLU A 21 -2.36 10.01 -16.20
C GLU A 21 -1.86 9.52 -14.82
N PRO A 22 -0.53 9.50 -14.59
CA PRO A 22 0.01 9.10 -13.29
C PRO A 22 -0.45 10.07 -12.19
N PRO A 23 -0.91 9.56 -11.04
CA PRO A 23 -1.40 10.42 -9.97
C PRO A 23 -0.26 11.20 -9.31
N MET A 24 -0.45 12.51 -9.14
CA MET A 24 0.46 13.37 -8.38
C MET A 24 0.13 13.32 -6.89
N LEU A 25 0.71 12.35 -6.18
CA LEU A 25 0.51 12.18 -4.73
C LEU A 25 1.66 12.81 -3.95
N MET A 26 1.36 13.29 -2.74
CA MET A 26 2.34 13.78 -1.77
C MET A 26 2.55 12.74 -0.66
N LYS A 27 3.71 12.78 0.02
CA LYS A 27 4.08 11.82 1.07
C LYS A 27 3.01 11.65 2.16
N ASN A 28 2.38 12.74 2.59
CA ASN A 28 1.38 12.73 3.65
C ASN A 28 -0.03 12.90 3.08
N HIS A 29 -0.33 12.19 1.99
CA HIS A 29 -1.62 12.29 1.32
C HIS A 29 -2.76 11.95 2.31
N PRO A 30 -3.86 12.73 2.39
CA PRO A 30 -4.90 12.52 3.39
C PRO A 30 -5.65 11.18 3.22
N LYS A 31 -5.63 10.60 2.02
CA LYS A 31 -6.19 9.26 1.73
C LYS A 31 -5.15 8.15 1.80
N LEU A 32 -3.95 8.41 2.35
CA LEU A 32 -2.91 7.41 2.49
C LEU A 32 -3.36 6.29 3.43
N ARG A 33 -3.13 5.06 2.99
CA ARG A 33 -3.47 3.86 3.72
C ARG A 33 -2.21 3.01 3.85
N LEU A 34 -2.08 2.32 4.98
CA LEU A 34 -1.14 1.22 5.10
C LEU A 34 -1.80 -0.05 4.59
N TRP A 35 -1.05 -0.88 3.88
CA TRP A 35 -1.47 -2.23 3.49
C TRP A 35 -0.47 -3.28 3.95
N VAL A 36 -0.93 -4.50 4.18
CA VAL A 36 -0.09 -5.65 4.53
C VAL A 36 -0.69 -6.95 3.97
N VAL A 37 0.17 -7.80 3.41
CA VAL A 37 -0.15 -9.16 2.99
C VAL A 37 0.17 -10.09 4.17
N ARG A 38 -0.86 -10.54 4.88
CA ARG A 38 -0.74 -11.52 5.97
C ARG A 38 -0.76 -12.94 5.41
N ALA A 39 -0.64 -13.93 6.28
CA ALA A 39 -0.59 -15.33 5.86
C ALA A 39 -1.88 -15.80 5.15
N GLU A 40 -3.03 -15.26 5.52
CA GLU A 40 -4.34 -15.74 5.07
C GLU A 40 -5.14 -14.70 4.27
N ASP A 41 -4.77 -13.41 4.39
CA ASP A 41 -5.50 -12.32 3.75
C ASP A 41 -4.61 -11.09 3.52
N VAL A 42 -5.16 -10.12 2.79
CA VAL A 42 -4.57 -8.79 2.63
C VAL A 42 -5.46 -7.80 3.36
N VAL A 43 -4.86 -6.92 4.15
CA VAL A 43 -5.59 -5.89 4.90
C VAL A 43 -4.99 -4.52 4.69
N HIS A 44 -5.81 -3.49 4.84
CA HIS A 44 -5.38 -2.12 4.83
C HIS A 44 -6.17 -1.25 5.81
N ALA A 45 -5.62 -0.08 6.13
CA ALA A 45 -6.24 0.90 7.02
C ALA A 45 -5.75 2.31 6.68
N PRO A 46 -6.57 3.36 6.89
CA PRO A 46 -6.09 4.74 6.86
C PRO A 46 -4.85 4.92 7.77
N GLU A 47 -3.80 5.60 7.31
CA GLU A 47 -2.63 5.88 8.15
C GLU A 47 -2.97 6.84 9.30
N CYS A 48 -3.89 7.78 9.01
CA CYS A 48 -4.43 8.76 9.94
C CYS A 48 -5.95 8.53 10.14
N GLY A 49 -6.45 8.76 11.34
CA GLY A 49 -7.87 8.63 11.68
C GLY A 49 -8.09 8.38 13.18
N GLY A 50 -9.33 8.09 13.57
CA GLY A 50 -9.71 7.99 14.99
C GLY A 50 -8.87 7.00 15.80
N PHE A 51 -8.48 5.85 15.24
CA PHE A 51 -7.57 4.93 15.92
C PHE A 51 -6.15 5.49 16.03
N ALA A 52 -5.64 6.14 14.98
CA ALA A 52 -4.33 6.78 14.99
C ALA A 52 -4.23 7.83 16.10
N ASP A 53 -5.30 8.62 16.31
CA ASP A 53 -5.37 9.65 17.35
C ASP A 53 -5.26 9.11 18.79
N THR A 54 -5.54 7.81 18.99
CA THR A 54 -5.34 7.14 20.29
C THR A 54 -3.89 6.72 20.53
N LEU A 55 -3.04 6.73 19.51
CA LEU A 55 -1.65 6.32 19.59
C LEU A 55 -0.75 7.52 19.92
N ASN A 56 0.31 7.29 20.71
CA ASN A 56 1.28 8.33 21.06
C ASN A 56 1.89 9.04 19.83
N GLY A 57 2.11 8.28 18.74
CA GLY A 57 2.67 8.80 17.50
C GLY A 57 1.66 9.43 16.54
N LYS A 58 0.35 9.35 16.84
CA LYS A 58 -0.76 9.81 15.98
C LYS A 58 -0.79 9.22 14.57
N GLU A 59 -0.09 8.11 14.38
CA GLU A 59 0.04 7.41 13.10
C GLU A 59 -0.02 5.91 13.34
N ILE A 60 -0.76 5.21 12.48
CA ILE A 60 -0.78 3.75 12.48
C ILE A 60 0.55 3.22 11.93
N LYS A 61 0.99 2.05 12.39
CA LYS A 61 2.12 1.29 11.84
C LYS A 61 1.64 -0.06 11.34
N HIS A 62 2.36 -0.70 10.42
CA HIS A 62 2.00 -2.05 9.93
C HIS A 62 1.88 -3.11 11.04
N SER A 63 2.62 -2.96 12.15
CA SER A 63 2.46 -3.84 13.31
C SER A 63 1.09 -3.75 13.97
N ASN A 64 0.39 -2.62 13.85
CA ASN A 64 -1.00 -2.49 14.31
C ASN A 64 -1.96 -3.35 13.45
N LEU A 65 -1.71 -3.45 12.13
CA LEU A 65 -2.51 -4.25 11.18
C LEU A 65 -2.30 -5.76 11.38
N THR A 66 -1.07 -6.18 11.71
CA THR A 66 -0.75 -7.61 11.92
C THR A 66 -0.97 -8.10 13.35
N GLY A 67 -1.09 -7.18 14.32
CA GLY A 67 -0.98 -7.52 15.74
C GLY A 67 0.43 -7.99 16.09
N ALA A 68 1.45 -7.36 15.50
CA ALA A 68 2.87 -7.71 15.59
C ALA A 68 3.28 -9.12 15.08
N ARG A 69 2.34 -9.87 14.49
CA ARG A 69 2.60 -11.16 13.83
C ARG A 69 3.35 -10.98 12.50
N PRO A 70 4.04 -12.03 12.01
CA PRO A 70 4.67 -12.02 10.70
C PRO A 70 3.68 -11.69 9.56
N ALA A 71 4.22 -11.08 8.50
CA ALA A 71 3.53 -10.78 7.25
C ALA A 71 4.52 -10.93 6.09
N HIS A 72 4.00 -11.19 4.90
CA HIS A 72 4.80 -11.41 3.70
C HIS A 72 5.36 -10.10 3.13
N CYS A 73 4.51 -9.09 3.01
CA CYS A 73 4.87 -7.80 2.44
C CYS A 73 3.92 -6.70 2.96
N GLY A 74 4.32 -5.44 2.86
CA GLY A 74 3.55 -4.30 3.31
C GLY A 74 4.10 -3.00 2.76
N GLY A 75 3.26 -1.97 2.76
CA GLY A 75 3.62 -0.66 2.25
C GLY A 75 2.49 0.34 2.41
N GLN A 76 2.49 1.36 1.58
CA GLN A 76 1.45 2.38 1.54
C GLN A 76 0.69 2.30 0.22
N LEU A 77 -0.59 2.68 0.24
CA LEU A 77 -1.40 2.84 -0.96
C LEU A 77 -2.37 4.02 -0.86
N VAL A 78 -2.81 4.50 -2.02
CA VAL A 78 -3.91 5.46 -2.18
C VAL A 78 -4.82 4.92 -3.28
N PHE A 79 -6.13 4.84 -3.01
CA PHE A 79 -7.12 4.62 -4.05
C PHE A 79 -7.24 5.89 -4.91
N VAL A 80 -7.12 5.73 -6.22
CA VAL A 80 -7.19 6.80 -7.23
C VAL A 80 -8.35 6.55 -8.20
N GLU A 81 -8.51 7.42 -9.19
CA GLU A 81 -9.59 7.32 -10.19
C GLU A 81 -9.47 6.04 -11.05
N ASN A 82 -10.55 5.67 -11.74
CA ASN A 82 -10.62 4.54 -12.69
C ASN A 82 -10.33 3.16 -12.08
N ASP A 83 -10.84 2.91 -10.86
CA ASP A 83 -10.67 1.64 -10.14
C ASP A 83 -9.19 1.22 -10.03
N ALA A 84 -8.33 2.21 -9.72
CA ALA A 84 -6.90 2.01 -9.62
C ALA A 84 -6.37 2.37 -8.23
N VAL A 85 -5.21 1.79 -7.90
CA VAL A 85 -4.43 2.13 -6.69
C VAL A 85 -3.04 2.58 -7.08
N ALA A 86 -2.54 3.59 -6.37
CA ALA A 86 -1.13 3.93 -6.35
C ALA A 86 -0.50 3.36 -5.09
N LEU A 87 0.52 2.52 -5.23
CA LEU A 87 1.13 1.81 -4.12
C LEU A 87 2.66 1.87 -4.12
N ASP A 88 3.21 1.80 -2.91
CA ASP A 88 4.62 1.54 -2.65
C ASP A 88 4.79 0.34 -1.71
N GLY A 89 6.04 -0.11 -1.53
CA GLY A 89 6.42 -1.14 -0.56
C GLY A 89 7.00 -0.58 0.75
N GLY A 90 6.71 0.68 1.07
CA GLY A 90 7.38 1.41 2.13
C GLY A 90 6.94 1.00 3.56
N SER A 91 7.28 -0.21 3.97
CA SER A 91 7.14 -0.69 5.34
C SER A 91 8.49 -0.96 5.97
N GLY A 92 8.76 -0.36 7.13
CA GLY A 92 10.04 -0.57 7.83
C GLY A 92 10.25 -2.02 8.31
N ARG A 93 9.17 -2.76 8.59
CA ARG A 93 9.25 -4.13 9.11
C ARG A 93 8.89 -5.19 8.08
N TYR A 94 7.98 -4.87 7.16
CA TYR A 94 7.43 -5.83 6.22
C TYR A 94 7.57 -5.38 4.76
N GLY A 95 8.49 -4.46 4.44
CA GLY A 95 8.69 -4.04 3.05
C GLY A 95 9.21 -5.19 2.20
N PRO A 96 9.03 -5.13 0.86
CA PRO A 96 9.73 -6.03 -0.04
C PRO A 96 11.24 -5.82 0.11
N ARG A 97 12.00 -6.87 -0.16
CA ARG A 97 13.45 -6.93 0.04
C ARG A 97 14.22 -6.82 -1.27
N SER A 98 13.52 -6.87 -2.40
CA SER A 98 14.10 -6.74 -3.72
C SER A 98 13.12 -6.13 -4.72
N LYS A 99 13.67 -5.76 -5.88
CA LYS A 99 12.91 -5.31 -7.05
C LYS A 99 11.90 -6.34 -7.52
N GLU A 100 12.26 -7.62 -7.46
CA GLU A 100 11.41 -8.75 -7.86
C GLU A 100 10.22 -8.88 -6.91
N GLU A 101 10.43 -8.79 -5.59
CA GLU A 101 9.35 -8.82 -4.61
C GLU A 101 8.41 -7.61 -4.77
N MET A 102 8.97 -6.41 -4.97
CA MET A 102 8.19 -5.19 -5.22
C MET A 102 7.36 -5.30 -6.52
N THR A 103 7.93 -5.88 -7.57
CA THR A 103 7.23 -6.11 -8.84
C THR A 103 6.15 -7.17 -8.68
N ALA A 104 6.45 -8.26 -7.96
CA ALA A 104 5.51 -9.36 -7.73
C ALA A 104 4.28 -8.89 -6.94
N VAL A 105 4.47 -8.10 -5.88
CA VAL A 105 3.34 -7.58 -5.10
C VAL A 105 2.51 -6.61 -5.92
N ALA A 106 3.12 -5.70 -6.68
CA ALA A 106 2.38 -4.78 -7.55
C ALA A 106 1.54 -5.52 -8.61
N ARG A 107 2.08 -6.60 -9.20
CA ARG A 107 1.33 -7.48 -10.09
C ARG A 107 0.21 -8.25 -9.40
N ALA A 108 0.40 -8.67 -8.14
CA ALA A 108 -0.65 -9.34 -7.38
C ALA A 108 -1.85 -8.40 -7.15
N PHE A 109 -1.61 -7.15 -6.76
CA PHE A 109 -2.66 -6.12 -6.66
C PHE A 109 -3.37 -5.90 -8.00
N LYS A 110 -2.63 -5.86 -9.12
CA LYS A 110 -3.23 -5.75 -10.45
C LYS A 110 -4.10 -6.96 -10.79
N ASN A 111 -3.59 -8.16 -10.53
CA ASN A 111 -4.31 -9.40 -10.79
C ASN A 111 -5.55 -9.57 -9.91
N SER A 112 -5.65 -8.83 -8.80
CA SER A 112 -6.87 -8.73 -7.98
C SER A 112 -7.94 -7.84 -8.59
N GLY A 113 -7.76 -7.31 -9.82
CA GLY A 113 -8.79 -6.59 -10.57
C GLY A 113 -8.68 -5.06 -10.52
N TYR A 114 -7.57 -4.50 -10.01
CA TYR A 114 -7.34 -3.05 -10.00
C TYR A 114 -6.35 -2.60 -11.06
N GLY A 115 -6.49 -1.35 -11.50
CA GLY A 115 -5.39 -0.63 -12.11
C GLY A 115 -4.30 -0.38 -11.07
N VAL A 116 -3.02 -0.51 -11.40
CA VAL A 116 -1.96 -0.31 -10.42
C VAL A 116 -0.90 0.64 -10.94
N TRP A 117 -0.71 1.71 -10.19
CA TRP A 117 0.44 2.60 -10.26
C TRP A 117 1.45 2.17 -9.19
N SER A 118 2.64 1.74 -9.58
CA SER A 118 3.70 1.35 -8.64
C SER A 118 4.79 2.41 -8.58
N TYR A 119 5.19 2.79 -7.37
CA TYR A 119 6.38 3.64 -7.17
C TYR A 119 7.68 2.88 -7.44
N GLY A 120 7.65 1.54 -7.40
CA GLY A 120 8.76 0.68 -7.76
C GLY A 120 9.87 0.60 -6.71
N TRP A 121 11.03 0.14 -7.15
CA TRP A 121 12.20 -0.15 -6.33
C TRP A 121 13.35 0.81 -6.65
N ASP A 122 14.01 1.29 -5.62
CA ASP A 122 15.24 2.07 -5.69
C ASP A 122 16.43 1.12 -5.61
N ASP A 123 17.05 0.87 -6.77
CA ASP A 123 18.22 0.01 -6.91
C ASP A 123 19.46 0.59 -6.18
N GLU A 124 19.54 1.91 -6.00
CA GLU A 124 20.69 2.57 -5.34
C GLU A 124 20.63 2.39 -3.82
N ASN A 125 19.44 2.51 -3.25
CA ASN A 125 19.23 2.41 -1.80
C ASN A 125 18.78 1.01 -1.34
N ALA A 126 18.58 0.08 -2.28
CA ALA A 126 18.00 -1.24 -2.03
C ALA A 126 16.71 -1.13 -1.19
N TRP A 127 15.82 -0.21 -1.59
CA TRP A 127 14.61 0.12 -0.85
C TRP A 127 13.46 0.52 -1.80
N PRO A 128 12.18 0.36 -1.44
CA PRO A 128 11.09 0.87 -2.28
C PRO A 128 11.08 2.39 -2.35
N PHE A 129 10.82 2.95 -3.54
CA PHE A 129 10.46 4.37 -3.63
C PHE A 129 9.20 4.63 -2.82
N ARG A 130 9.07 5.82 -2.25
CA ARG A 130 7.94 6.19 -1.39
C ARG A 130 6.89 6.97 -2.17
N ILE A 131 5.62 6.86 -1.76
CA ILE A 131 4.57 7.74 -2.28
C ILE A 131 5.02 9.21 -2.15
N GLY A 132 4.92 9.95 -3.25
CA GLY A 132 5.35 11.32 -3.38
C GLY A 132 6.84 11.58 -3.60
N SER A 133 7.68 10.54 -3.73
CA SER A 133 9.11 10.74 -4.07
C SER A 133 9.36 10.91 -5.58
N ARG A 134 8.42 10.46 -6.42
CA ARG A 134 8.47 10.51 -7.90
C ARG A 134 7.07 10.29 -8.48
N LEU A 135 6.93 10.34 -9.81
CA LEU A 135 5.74 9.82 -10.47
C LEU A 135 5.77 8.28 -10.47
N PRO A 136 4.65 7.62 -10.14
CA PRO A 136 4.55 6.16 -10.24
C PRO A 136 4.43 5.72 -11.70
N GLN A 137 4.62 4.43 -11.94
CA GLN A 137 4.52 3.82 -13.26
C GLN A 137 3.36 2.81 -13.30
N TRP A 138 2.63 2.78 -14.42
CA TRP A 138 1.56 1.82 -14.61
C TRP A 138 2.13 0.40 -14.69
N VAL A 139 1.52 -0.52 -13.95
CA VAL A 139 1.89 -1.93 -13.95
C VAL A 139 1.23 -2.61 -15.14
N LYS A 140 2.07 -3.06 -16.08
CA LYS A 140 1.63 -3.76 -17.30
C LYS A 140 1.21 -5.19 -17.08
#